data_AF-A0A967I3Y8-F1
#
_entry.id   AF-A0A967I3Y8-F1
#
_cell.length_a   1.000
_cell.length_b   1.000
_cell.length_c   1.000
_cell.angle_alpha   90.00
_cell.angle_beta   90.00
_cell.angle_gamma   90.00
#
_symmetry.space_group_name_H-M   'P 1'
#
loop_
_entity.id
_entity.type
_entity.pdbx_description
1 polymer ?
#
loop_
_entity_poly.entity_id
_entity_poly.type
_entity_poly.pdbx_seq_one_letter_code
_entity_poly.pdbx_strand_id
1 'polypeptide(L)' 'EGNSAAHLKSSLVGVSEFIPLGNGQPVLGTWQGVYFCEFDGPRQRKLHIKVIPA' A
#
# COMPACT_ATOMS: atom_id res chain seq x y z
N GLU A 1 -13.92 3.19 19.05
CA GLU A 1 -12.73 2.37 18.72
C GLU A 1 -11.39 3.01 19.08
N GLY A 2 -11.30 4.32 19.38
CA GLY A 2 -10.03 4.93 19.81
C GLY A 2 -8.95 5.03 18.72
N ASN A 3 -9.26 4.61 17.49
CA ASN A 3 -8.37 4.51 16.34
C ASN A 3 -8.57 5.64 15.32
N SER A 4 -9.22 6.75 15.69
CA SER A 4 -9.46 7.88 14.77
C SER A 4 -8.17 8.41 14.13
N ALA A 5 -7.06 8.39 14.87
CA ALA A 5 -5.75 8.75 14.33
C ALA A 5 -5.29 7.79 13.21
N ALA A 6 -5.62 6.50 13.29
CA ALA A 6 -5.32 5.52 12.25
C ALA A 6 -6.15 5.76 10.98
N HIS A 7 -7.43 6.13 11.15
CA HIS A 7 -8.28 6.53 10.02
C HIS A 7 -7.71 7.75 9.30
N LEU A 8 -7.32 8.80 10.03
CA LEU A 8 -6.72 10.00 9.44
C LEU A 8 -5.41 9.69 8.71
N LYS A 9 -4.52 8.87 9.32
CA LYS A 9 -3.26 8.46 8.68
C LYS A 9 -3.50 7.64 7.41
N SER A 10 -4.45 6.70 7.43
CA SER A 10 -4.82 5.88 6.27
C SER A 10 -5.34 6.74 5.12
N SER A 11 -6.24 7.69 5.41
CA SER A 11 -6.75 8.62 4.41
C SER A 11 -5.68 9.55 3.84
N LEU A 12 -4.72 9.97 4.67
CA LEU A 12 -3.64 10.88 4.24
C LEU A 12 -2.58 10.18 3.40
N VAL A 13 -2.17 8.96 3.79
CA VAL A 13 -1.12 8.21 3.09
C VAL A 13 -1.66 7.54 1.82
N GLY A 14 -2.94 7.16 1.82
CA GLY A 14 -3.55 6.38 0.74
C GLY A 14 -3.64 4.89 1.10
N VAL A 15 -4.60 4.21 0.46
CA VAL A 15 -4.93 2.80 0.74
C VAL A 15 -4.60 1.86 -0.42
N SER A 16 -4.10 2.38 -1.54
CA SER A 16 -3.76 1.62 -2.73
C SER A 16 -2.78 2.38 -3.59
N GLU A 17 -1.91 1.66 -4.29
CA GLU A 17 -0.97 2.22 -5.26
C GLU A 17 -1.03 1.46 -6.58
N PHE A 18 -0.93 2.19 -7.69
CA PHE A 18 -0.76 1.61 -9.02
C PHE A 18 0.71 1.60 -9.39
N ILE A 19 1.25 0.41 -9.62
CA ILE A 19 2.67 0.24 -9.92
C ILE A 19 2.81 -0.33 -11.34
N PRO A 20 3.47 0.39 -12.26
CA PRO A 20 3.71 -0.14 -13.60
C PRO A 20 4.61 -1.38 -13.55
N LEU A 21 4.33 -2.33 -14.45
CA LEU A 21 5.15 -3.53 -14.64
C LEU A 21 5.90 -3.44 -15.97
N GLY A 22 7.22 -3.62 -15.93
CA GLY A 22 8.10 -3.72 -17.10
C GLY A 22 8.80 -5.06 -17.08
N ASN A 23 8.71 -5.84 -18.18
CA ASN A 23 9.26 -7.20 -18.26
C ASN A 23 8.82 -8.10 -17.07
N GLY A 24 7.57 -7.95 -16.62
CA GLY A 24 7.00 -8.72 -15.51
C GLY A 24 7.46 -8.27 -14.12
N GLN A 25 8.21 -7.18 -13.98
CA GLN A 25 8.70 -6.66 -12.69
C GLN A 25 8.19 -5.24 -12.41
N PRO A 26 7.96 -4.87 -11.14
CA PRO A 26 7.68 -3.49 -10.75
C PRO A 26 8.74 -2.52 -11.25
N VAL A 27 8.31 -1.46 -11.96
CA VAL A 27 9.21 -0.37 -12.36
C VAL A 27 9.25 0.64 -11.22
N LEU A 28 10.34 0.59 -10.45
CA LEU A 28 10.62 1.49 -9.34
C LEU A 28 11.95 2.22 -9.60
N GLY A 29 12.02 3.48 -9.19
CA GLY A 29 13.28 4.22 -9.14
C GLY A 29 14.21 3.70 -8.03
N THR A 30 15.49 4.08 -8.09
CA THR A 30 16.55 3.60 -7.18
C THR A 30 16.20 3.68 -5.68
N TRP A 31 15.39 4.66 -5.29
CA TRP A 31 15.04 4.92 -3.90
C TRP A 31 13.55 4.72 -3.58
N GLN A 32 12.77 4.20 -4.53
CA GLN A 32 11.35 3.91 -4.30
C GLN A 32 11.20 2.56 -3.61
N GLY A 33 10.35 2.52 -2.59
CA GLY A 33 9.95 1.30 -1.90
C GLY A 33 8.43 1.28 -1.72
N VAL A 34 7.86 0.09 -1.72
CA VAL A 34 6.43 -0.13 -1.47
C VAL A 34 6.28 -0.65 -0.05
N TYR A 35 5.48 0.06 0.76
CA TYR A 35 5.33 -0.24 2.18
C TYR A 35 3.88 -0.55 2.51
N PHE A 36 3.66 -1.56 3.36
CA PHE A 36 2.39 -1.72 4.05
C PHE A 36 2.45 -0.94 5.36
N CYS A 37 1.66 0.14 5.44
CA CYS A 37 1.62 1.00 6.61
C CYS A 37 0.49 0.58 7.57
N GLU A 38 0.81 -0.16 8.63
CA GLU A 38 -0.14 -0.49 9.70
C GLU A 38 -0.24 0.67 10.70
N PHE A 39 -1.45 1.17 10.94
CA PHE A 39 -1.69 2.31 11.83
C PHE A 39 -2.53 1.98 13.07
N ASP A 40 -3.10 0.77 13.14
CA ASP A 40 -3.97 0.29 14.23
C ASP A 40 -3.69 -1.19 14.56
N GLY A 41 -2.40 -1.55 14.67
CA GLY A 41 -1.93 -2.89 15.01
C GLY A 41 -1.82 -3.14 16.54
N PRO A 42 -1.47 -4.37 16.96
CA PRO A 42 -1.20 -5.54 16.13
C PRO A 42 -2.49 -6.24 15.69
N ARG A 43 -2.65 -6.46 14.38
CA ARG A 43 -3.82 -7.17 13.81
C ARG A 43 -3.39 -7.99 12.60
N GLN A 44 -4.15 -9.04 12.31
CA GLN A 44 -4.01 -9.72 11.02
C GLN A 44 -4.68 -8.88 9.93
N ARG A 45 -3.90 -8.53 8.90
CA ARG A 45 -4.36 -7.74 7.76
C ARG A 45 -4.23 -8.54 6.47
N LYS A 46 -5.00 -8.13 5.47
CA LYS A 46 -4.92 -8.68 4.11
C LYS A 46 -4.52 -7.56 3.16
N LEU A 47 -3.52 -7.84 2.32
CA LEU A 47 -3.16 -6.99 1.19
C LEU A 47 -3.70 -7.67 -0.08
N HIS A 48 -4.40 -6.91 -0.91
CA HIS A 48 -4.90 -7.38 -2.19
C HIS A 48 -4.00 -6.87 -3.31
N ILE A 49 -3.53 -7.78 -4.17
CA ILE A 49 -2.73 -7.46 -5.35
C ILE A 49 -3.49 -7.98 -6.56
N LYS A 50 -3.69 -7.11 -7.56
CA LYS A 50 -4.29 -7.48 -8.84
C LYS A 50 -3.39 -6.99 -9.96
N VAL A 51 -2.95 -7.91 -10.80
CA VAL A 51 -2.29 -7.58 -12.06
C VAL A 51 -3.37 -7.40 -13.11
N ILE A 52 -3.40 -6.25 -13.76
CA ILE A 52 -4.31 -5.94 -14.86
C ILE A 52 -3.50 -5.89 -16.17
N PRO A 53 -3.96 -6.54 -17.25
CA PRO A 53 -3.38 -6.33 -18.57
C PRO A 53 -3.53 -4.87 -19.00
N ALA A 54 -2.60 -4.42 -19.84
CA ALA A 54 -2.73 -3.15 -20.56
C ALA A 54 -3.84 -3.23 -21.62
#